data_AF-A0A4Q5YYK5-F1
#
_entry.id   AF-A0A4Q5YYK5-F1
#
_cell.length_a   1.000
_cell.length_b   1.000
_cell.length_c   1.000
_cell.angle_alpha   90.00
_cell.angle_beta   90.00
_cell.angle_gamma   90.00
#
_symmetry.space_group_name_H-M   'P 1'
#
loop_
_entity.id
_entity.type
_entity.pdbx_description
1 polymer ?
#
loop_
_entity_poly.entity_id
_entity_poly.type
_entity_poly.pdbx_seq_one_letter_code
_entity_poly.pdbx_strand_id
1 'polypeptide(L)'
;MLKLFFTAILISAAATAFSQVTIQMKREGGVSVVPCKVNGLNLKFIFDTGASDVSISMTEATFMLKNDYLKADDIVGKSNYLDANGNITVGVNIVLREIEIGGLKLTNVKASVVNNMKAPLLLGQSAISKLGAVQLDLNANTLAILNSKESATLPVTAVDTTSLFTTSSTENELDKYEELYNQAHDYYEQGDYQQAISTVDLLLSEKPQHRNAIFLKALSHDMLEDYKMAIAGYTKLISLDPKDNIAFCYRGKSKHDLKDYTGALADLNKGLLLDNTYTVGYRWRADTKERLNNLAGALLDYNKAILLSPEDSSLFVNRAFLKLDMNDFAGAVSDCNKALSTNDEYTAAYYCRGKAKRGLKQHTGAMADLNKAIDLDTEYAPAYAARASLKEDVYEDLDGAMEDYNKTLELEPEDLYASLRKAMLDDRIKKNVWISVGSSSKGDKWYMYNEPVSNEYSTIKIWAKAELKSLTTKKNGRSVTYTNGHTLMLCLFKCSEKEYKVLTYKNYSAKGELINEFDDGEYEDWKAVTPGTVMEMVFTKVCEKYNK
;
A
#
# COMPACT_ATOMS: atom_id res chain seq x y z
N MET A 1 34.93 66.76 11.28
CA MET A 1 33.71 67.35 10.71
C MET A 1 33.76 67.17 9.19
N LEU A 2 33.45 66.01 8.63
CA LEU A 2 32.12 65.41 8.41
C LEU A 2 31.11 66.36 7.76
N LYS A 3 30.89 66.20 6.44
CA LYS A 3 29.62 66.44 5.73
C LYS A 3 29.61 65.57 4.46
N LEU A 4 29.04 64.37 4.56
CA LEU A 4 28.58 63.56 3.43
C LEU A 4 27.14 63.96 3.11
N PHE A 5 26.85 64.24 1.84
CA PHE A 5 25.49 64.34 1.31
C PHE A 5 24.97 62.92 1.01
N PHE A 6 23.87 62.53 1.64
CA PHE A 6 23.07 61.36 1.27
C PHE A 6 21.86 61.84 0.47
N THR A 7 21.74 61.39 -0.78
CA THR A 7 20.49 61.45 -1.56
C THR A 7 19.67 60.19 -1.26
N ALA A 8 18.49 60.38 -0.66
CA ALA A 8 17.52 59.32 -0.43
C ALA A 8 16.68 59.11 -1.70
N ILE A 9 16.67 57.88 -2.22
CA ILE A 9 15.69 57.42 -3.21
C ILE A 9 14.55 56.77 -2.43
N LEU A 10 13.39 57.45 -2.39
CA LEU A 10 12.13 56.87 -1.94
C LEU A 10 11.64 55.90 -3.03
N ILE A 11 11.63 54.60 -2.75
CA ILE A 11 10.84 53.63 -3.52
C ILE A 11 9.51 53.49 -2.79
N SER A 12 8.44 54.02 -3.38
CA SER A 12 7.07 53.81 -2.93
C SER A 12 6.65 52.36 -3.22
N ALA A 13 6.55 51.52 -2.19
CA ALA A 13 5.87 50.24 -2.28
C ALA A 13 4.35 50.50 -2.28
N ALA A 14 3.71 50.33 -3.44
CA ALA A 14 2.26 50.21 -3.51
C ALA A 14 1.87 48.86 -2.89
N ALA A 15 1.33 48.89 -1.67
CA ALA A 15 0.73 47.71 -1.05
C ALA A 15 -0.61 47.44 -1.74
N THR A 16 -0.70 46.34 -2.50
CA THR A 16 -1.99 45.79 -2.91
C THR A 16 -2.66 45.19 -1.68
N ALA A 17 -3.66 45.91 -1.15
CA ALA A 17 -4.49 45.42 -0.06
C ALA A 17 -5.43 44.33 -0.58
N PHE A 18 -5.12 43.06 -0.32
CA PHE A 18 -6.07 41.97 -0.53
C PHE A 18 -7.21 42.09 0.49
N SER A 19 -8.47 42.17 0.02
CA SER A 19 -9.61 42.16 0.94
C SER A 19 -9.84 40.73 1.44
N GLN A 20 -9.74 40.52 2.75
CA GLN A 20 -9.99 39.24 3.41
C GLN A 20 -11.33 39.29 4.15
N VAL A 21 -12.20 38.30 3.92
CA VAL A 21 -13.43 38.10 4.70
C VAL A 21 -13.16 37.01 5.73
N THR A 22 -13.38 37.31 7.01
CA THR A 22 -13.23 36.35 8.12
C THR A 22 -14.59 36.01 8.71
N ILE A 23 -14.89 34.72 8.78
CA ILE A 23 -16.17 34.17 9.23
C ILE A 23 -15.92 33.34 10.49
N GLN A 24 -16.68 33.60 11.54
CA GLN A 24 -16.65 32.81 12.76
C GLN A 24 -17.42 31.50 12.56
N MET A 25 -16.74 30.37 12.74
CA MET A 25 -17.35 29.05 12.72
C MET A 25 -17.99 28.76 14.09
N LYS A 26 -18.91 27.79 14.13
CA LYS A 26 -19.44 27.24 15.40
C LYS A 26 -19.07 25.76 15.49
N ARG A 27 -18.82 25.26 16.70
CA ARG A 27 -18.65 23.82 16.94
C ARG A 27 -19.96 23.22 17.44
N GLU A 28 -20.47 22.23 16.73
CA GLU A 28 -21.68 21.49 17.10
C GLU A 28 -21.38 19.99 16.95
N GLY A 29 -21.52 19.22 18.03
CA GLY A 29 -21.35 17.75 17.99
C GLY A 29 -19.95 17.27 17.54
N GLY A 30 -18.90 18.06 17.76
CA GLY A 30 -17.52 17.73 17.35
C GLY A 30 -17.16 18.15 15.92
N VAL A 31 -18.08 18.80 15.19
CA VAL A 31 -17.84 19.28 13.82
C VAL A 31 -17.93 20.80 13.76
N SER A 32 -17.04 21.42 12.98
CA SER A 32 -17.08 22.86 12.70
C SER A 32 -18.11 23.15 11.60
N VAL A 33 -19.15 23.90 11.95
CA VAL A 33 -20.21 24.35 11.04
C VAL A 33 -20.04 25.83 10.71
N VAL A 34 -20.30 26.21 9.47
CA VAL A 34 -20.23 27.58 8.98
C VAL A 34 -21.64 28.10 8.73
N PRO A 35 -22.05 29.25 9.31
CA PRO A 35 -23.36 29.82 9.05
C PRO A 35 -23.46 30.36 7.62
N CYS A 36 -24.58 30.10 6.95
CA CYS A 36 -24.85 30.60 5.61
C CYS A 36 -26.34 30.92 5.42
N LYS A 37 -26.68 31.59 4.31
CA LYS A 37 -28.06 31.68 3.82
C LYS A 37 -28.16 31.03 2.46
N VAL A 38 -29.15 30.16 2.26
CA VAL A 38 -29.43 29.54 0.97
C VAL A 38 -30.80 30.01 0.49
N ASN A 39 -30.84 30.70 -0.63
CA ASN A 39 -32.04 31.36 -1.17
C ASN A 39 -32.77 32.23 -0.12
N GLY A 40 -32.04 32.78 0.85
CA GLY A 40 -32.59 33.56 1.97
C GLY A 40 -32.93 32.78 3.24
N LEU A 41 -32.90 31.44 3.22
CA LEU A 41 -33.07 30.60 4.41
C LEU A 41 -31.76 30.47 5.19
N ASN A 42 -31.77 30.79 6.48
CA ASN A 42 -30.60 30.58 7.35
C ASN A 42 -30.34 29.08 7.52
N LEU A 43 -29.19 28.63 7.03
CA LEU A 43 -28.70 27.26 7.16
C LEU A 43 -27.28 27.28 7.71
N LYS A 44 -26.71 26.08 7.86
CA LYS A 44 -25.29 25.89 8.19
C LYS A 44 -24.75 24.83 7.25
N PHE A 45 -23.52 25.01 6.79
CA PHE A 45 -22.84 23.98 6.02
C PHE A 45 -21.60 23.46 6.76
N ILE A 46 -21.17 22.27 6.38
CA ILE A 46 -19.90 21.69 6.79
C ILE A 46 -19.01 21.61 5.54
N PHE A 47 -17.71 21.83 5.72
CA PHE A 47 -16.74 21.59 4.66
C PHE A 47 -16.64 20.10 4.40
N ASP A 48 -17.06 19.68 3.21
CA ASP A 48 -16.78 18.35 2.69
C ASP A 48 -15.73 18.49 1.59
N THR A 49 -14.52 18.04 1.88
CA THR A 49 -13.40 18.05 0.93
C THR A 49 -13.36 16.77 0.06
N GLY A 50 -14.30 15.84 0.27
CA GLY A 50 -14.43 14.59 -0.48
C GLY A 50 -15.53 14.59 -1.56
N ALA A 51 -16.53 15.50 -1.50
CA ALA A 51 -17.60 15.57 -2.49
C ALA A 51 -17.29 16.54 -3.64
N SER A 52 -17.52 16.09 -4.88
CA SER A 52 -17.38 16.92 -6.10
C SER A 52 -18.46 18.03 -6.18
N ASP A 53 -19.64 17.76 -5.62
CA ASP A 53 -20.85 18.58 -5.75
C ASP A 53 -21.41 19.05 -4.40
N VAL A 54 -22.23 20.11 -4.43
CA VAL A 54 -23.00 20.56 -3.25
C VAL A 54 -24.10 19.54 -2.94
N SER A 55 -24.30 19.20 -1.69
CA SER A 55 -25.34 18.25 -1.29
C SER A 55 -26.22 18.82 -0.18
N ILE A 56 -27.52 18.53 -0.24
CA ILE A 56 -28.51 18.96 0.75
C ILE A 56 -29.39 17.77 1.13
N SER A 57 -29.80 17.68 2.39
CA SER A 57 -30.72 16.65 2.85
C SER A 57 -32.12 16.81 2.24
N MET A 58 -32.82 15.68 2.10
CA MET A 58 -34.22 15.65 1.67
C MET A 58 -35.12 16.51 2.57
N THR A 59 -34.85 16.58 3.88
CA THR A 59 -35.63 17.37 4.85
C THR A 59 -35.54 18.86 4.53
N GLU A 60 -34.32 19.39 4.43
CA GLU A 60 -34.06 20.79 4.14
C GLU A 60 -34.57 21.17 2.74
N ALA A 61 -34.34 20.34 1.72
CA ALA A 61 -34.85 20.59 0.38
C ALA A 61 -36.39 20.63 0.33
N THR A 62 -37.05 19.68 1.01
CA THR A 62 -38.52 19.65 1.11
C THR A 62 -39.05 20.85 1.88
N PHE A 63 -38.39 21.24 2.96
CA PHE A 63 -38.75 22.43 3.73
C PHE A 63 -38.62 23.69 2.89
N MET A 64 -37.52 23.84 2.14
CA MET A 64 -37.30 24.96 1.25
C MET A 64 -38.37 25.04 0.15
N LEU A 65 -38.77 23.90 -0.44
CA LEU A 65 -39.81 23.87 -1.47
C LEU A 65 -41.20 24.24 -0.91
N LYS A 66 -41.54 23.79 0.30
CA LYS A 66 -42.83 24.09 0.94
C LYS A 66 -42.98 25.54 1.40
N ASN A 67 -41.88 26.26 1.58
CA ASN A 67 -41.85 27.63 2.07
C ASN A 67 -41.30 28.61 1.03
N ASP A 68 -41.40 28.27 -0.26
CA ASP A 68 -41.03 29.10 -1.42
C ASP A 68 -39.54 29.54 -1.50
N TYR A 69 -38.66 28.98 -0.67
CA TYR A 69 -37.20 29.14 -0.80
C TYR A 69 -36.66 28.35 -2.00
N LEU A 70 -37.32 27.28 -2.40
CA LEU A 70 -37.15 26.60 -3.70
C LEU A 70 -38.49 26.64 -4.46
N LYS A 71 -38.41 26.73 -5.79
CA LYS A 71 -39.52 26.70 -6.73
C LYS A 71 -39.43 25.43 -7.56
N ALA A 72 -40.55 25.03 -8.18
CA ALA A 72 -40.57 23.87 -9.08
C ALA A 72 -39.54 23.99 -10.21
N ASP A 73 -39.33 25.19 -10.75
CA ASP A 73 -38.37 25.47 -11.81
C ASP A 73 -36.90 25.32 -11.38
N ASP A 74 -36.61 25.29 -10.07
CA ASP A 74 -35.25 25.04 -9.57
C ASP A 74 -34.88 23.55 -9.63
N ILE A 75 -35.84 22.66 -9.91
CA ILE A 75 -35.62 21.21 -10.00
C ILE A 75 -35.16 20.88 -11.42
N VAL A 76 -33.87 20.54 -11.56
CA VAL A 76 -33.21 20.40 -12.87
C VAL A 76 -33.28 18.97 -13.41
N GLY A 77 -33.53 17.97 -12.57
CA GLY A 77 -33.71 16.59 -13.02
C GLY A 77 -33.51 15.54 -11.93
N LYS A 78 -33.48 14.28 -12.34
CA LYS A 78 -33.17 13.13 -11.47
C LYS A 78 -31.87 12.47 -11.93
N SER A 79 -31.08 11.99 -10.99
CA SER A 79 -29.80 11.31 -11.22
C SER A 79 -29.75 10.02 -10.41
N ASN A 80 -29.10 9.01 -10.96
CA ASN A 80 -28.89 7.73 -10.29
C ASN A 80 -27.58 7.79 -9.51
N TYR A 81 -27.62 7.43 -8.24
CA TYR A 81 -26.46 7.36 -7.35
C TYR A 81 -26.33 5.93 -6.81
N LEU A 82 -25.11 5.48 -6.61
CA LEU A 82 -24.84 4.24 -5.90
C LEU A 82 -24.76 4.57 -4.41
N ASP A 83 -25.63 3.95 -3.61
CA ASP A 83 -25.57 4.10 -2.15
C ASP A 83 -24.38 3.33 -1.56
N ALA A 84 -24.14 3.50 -0.26
CA ALA A 84 -23.03 2.86 0.46
C ALA A 84 -23.07 1.31 0.43
N ASN A 85 -24.17 0.72 -0.03
CA ASN A 85 -24.37 -0.72 -0.16
C ASN A 85 -24.34 -1.17 -1.63
N GLY A 86 -24.09 -0.26 -2.58
CA GLY A 86 -24.04 -0.54 -4.01
C GLY A 86 -25.41 -0.57 -4.72
N ASN A 87 -26.49 -0.11 -4.07
CA ASN A 87 -27.79 -0.02 -4.73
C ASN A 87 -27.93 1.30 -5.49
N ILE A 88 -28.58 1.25 -6.66
CA ILE A 88 -28.92 2.46 -7.42
C ILE A 88 -30.12 3.14 -6.76
N THR A 89 -29.90 4.32 -6.20
CA THR A 89 -30.92 5.22 -5.65
C THR A 89 -31.08 6.46 -6.52
N VAL A 90 -32.32 6.86 -6.77
CA VAL A 90 -32.63 8.04 -7.59
C VAL A 90 -32.59 9.28 -6.70
N GLY A 91 -31.59 10.13 -6.89
CA GLY A 91 -31.50 11.46 -6.27
C GLY A 91 -32.08 12.55 -7.19
N VAL A 92 -32.39 13.71 -6.61
CA VAL A 92 -32.94 14.87 -7.32
C VAL A 92 -31.90 15.96 -7.39
N ASN A 93 -31.64 16.50 -8.58
CA ASN A 93 -30.78 17.65 -8.76
C ASN A 93 -31.59 18.94 -8.72
N ILE A 94 -31.10 19.90 -7.95
CA ILE A 94 -31.70 21.22 -7.80
C ILE A 94 -30.66 22.32 -8.06
N VAL A 95 -31.12 23.54 -8.30
CA VAL A 95 -30.29 24.74 -8.33
C VAL A 95 -30.61 25.63 -7.14
N LEU A 96 -29.59 25.89 -6.34
CA LEU A 96 -29.60 26.91 -5.31
C LEU A 96 -29.25 28.25 -5.98
N ARG A 97 -30.24 29.11 -6.14
CA ARG A 97 -30.10 30.41 -6.82
C ARG A 97 -29.05 31.29 -6.18
N GLU A 98 -29.02 31.33 -4.85
CA GLU A 98 -28.04 32.10 -4.09
C GLU A 98 -27.61 31.37 -2.82
N ILE A 99 -26.30 31.33 -2.54
CA ILE A 99 -25.73 30.93 -1.26
C ILE A 99 -24.87 32.10 -0.75
N GLU A 100 -25.24 32.67 0.39
CA GLU A 100 -24.53 33.78 1.04
C GLU A 100 -23.71 33.28 2.23
N ILE A 101 -22.41 33.60 2.25
CA ILE A 101 -21.44 33.16 3.26
C ILE A 101 -20.57 34.35 3.63
N GLY A 102 -20.74 34.89 4.84
CA GLY A 102 -19.95 36.04 5.32
C GLY A 102 -20.04 37.29 4.42
N GLY A 103 -21.15 37.49 3.71
CA GLY A 103 -21.34 38.59 2.75
C GLY A 103 -20.89 38.28 1.32
N LEU A 104 -20.25 37.12 1.07
CA LEU A 104 -19.97 36.63 -0.28
C LEU A 104 -21.19 35.88 -0.82
N LYS A 105 -21.52 36.11 -2.09
CA LYS A 105 -22.68 35.50 -2.77
C LYS A 105 -22.22 34.58 -3.88
N LEU A 106 -22.61 33.30 -3.79
CA LEU A 106 -22.54 32.33 -4.87
C LEU A 106 -23.89 32.22 -5.54
N THR A 107 -23.95 32.28 -6.87
CA THR A 107 -25.21 32.19 -7.60
C THR A 107 -25.27 30.95 -8.48
N ASN A 108 -26.48 30.43 -8.72
CA ASN A 108 -26.75 29.30 -9.61
C ASN A 108 -25.91 28.04 -9.28
N VAL A 109 -25.91 27.66 -8.01
CA VAL A 109 -25.13 26.53 -7.51
C VAL A 109 -25.95 25.25 -7.66
N LYS A 110 -25.46 24.29 -8.45
CA LYS A 110 -26.10 22.97 -8.57
C LYS A 110 -25.88 22.18 -7.29
N ALA A 111 -26.94 21.55 -6.79
CA ALA A 111 -26.89 20.70 -5.61
C ALA A 111 -27.66 19.38 -5.82
N SER A 112 -27.14 18.30 -5.23
CA SER A 112 -27.80 17.00 -5.18
C SER A 112 -28.58 16.84 -3.88
N VAL A 113 -29.85 16.45 -3.97
CA VAL A 113 -30.68 16.10 -2.79
C VAL A 113 -30.38 14.66 -2.39
N VAL A 114 -29.84 14.48 -1.18
CA VAL A 114 -29.47 13.17 -0.63
C VAL A 114 -30.64 12.59 0.16
N ASN A 115 -30.93 11.31 -0.05
CA ASN A 115 -32.01 10.58 0.64
C ASN A 115 -31.63 10.20 2.09
N ASN A 116 -31.22 11.19 2.87
CA ASN A 116 -30.93 11.09 4.29
C ASN A 116 -31.57 12.31 4.98
N MET A 117 -32.50 12.06 5.91
CA MET A 117 -33.31 13.09 6.56
C MET A 117 -32.53 14.01 7.52
N LYS A 118 -31.28 13.65 7.86
CA LYS A 118 -30.42 14.40 8.79
C LYS A 118 -29.05 14.72 8.20
N ALA A 119 -28.87 14.61 6.88
CA ALA A 119 -27.60 14.94 6.26
C ALA A 119 -27.35 16.46 6.32
N PRO A 120 -26.18 16.91 6.78
CA PRO A 120 -25.85 18.33 6.77
C PRO A 120 -25.74 18.86 5.32
N LEU A 121 -25.91 20.17 5.14
CA LEU A 121 -25.57 20.83 3.88
C LEU A 121 -24.05 20.75 3.68
N LEU A 122 -23.60 20.23 2.56
CA LEU A 122 -22.18 20.11 2.22
C LEU A 122 -21.89 21.00 1.01
N LEU A 123 -20.84 21.83 1.12
CA LEU A 123 -20.31 22.56 -0.02
C LEU A 123 -19.11 21.80 -0.57
N GLY A 124 -19.28 21.18 -1.74
CA GLY A 124 -18.20 20.52 -2.47
C GLY A 124 -17.21 21.50 -3.10
N GLN A 125 -16.10 20.98 -3.60
CA GLN A 125 -14.98 21.77 -4.13
C GLN A 125 -15.37 22.71 -5.29
N SER A 126 -16.38 22.34 -6.08
CA SER A 126 -16.90 23.14 -7.21
C SER A 126 -17.59 24.45 -6.79
N ALA A 127 -18.17 24.49 -5.59
CA ALA A 127 -18.75 25.70 -5.02
C ALA A 127 -17.71 26.50 -4.20
N ILE A 128 -16.80 25.80 -3.53
CA ILE A 128 -15.74 26.42 -2.71
C ILE A 128 -14.74 27.19 -3.58
N SER A 129 -14.33 26.66 -4.74
CA SER A 129 -13.37 27.33 -5.63
C SER A 129 -13.87 28.70 -6.12
N LYS A 130 -15.19 28.92 -6.16
CA LYS A 130 -15.81 30.19 -6.54
C LYS A 130 -15.77 31.24 -5.43
N LEU A 131 -15.44 30.85 -4.20
CA LEU A 131 -15.28 31.76 -3.06
C LEU A 131 -13.89 32.41 -3.02
N GLY A 132 -12.90 31.89 -3.75
CA GLY A 132 -11.50 32.33 -3.69
C GLY A 132 -10.64 31.41 -2.82
N ALA A 133 -9.44 31.87 -2.44
CA ALA A 133 -8.55 31.05 -1.61
C ALA A 133 -9.08 31.02 -0.17
N VAL A 134 -9.27 29.81 0.36
CA VAL A 134 -9.87 29.56 1.67
C VAL A 134 -8.80 29.07 2.65
N GLN A 135 -8.75 29.67 3.84
CA GLN A 135 -7.87 29.27 4.93
C GLN A 135 -8.68 29.02 6.20
N LEU A 136 -8.50 27.84 6.80
CA LEU A 136 -9.15 27.43 8.04
C LEU A 136 -8.18 27.59 9.21
N ASP A 137 -8.58 28.36 10.23
CA ASP A 137 -7.90 28.40 11.52
C ASP A 137 -8.79 27.71 12.56
N LEU A 138 -8.47 26.45 12.86
CA LEU A 138 -9.22 25.63 13.81
C LEU A 138 -9.00 26.03 15.27
N ASN A 139 -7.94 26.80 15.57
CA ASN A 139 -7.63 27.30 16.90
C ASN A 139 -8.42 28.57 17.20
N ALA A 140 -8.48 29.49 16.24
CA ALA A 140 -9.34 30.67 16.33
C ALA A 140 -10.81 30.39 15.95
N ASN A 141 -11.10 29.18 15.45
CA ASN A 141 -12.39 28.76 14.90
C ASN A 141 -12.90 29.71 13.79
N THR A 142 -11.98 30.21 12.96
CA THR A 142 -12.26 31.15 11.89
C THR A 142 -12.01 30.56 10.51
N LEU A 143 -12.80 31.01 9.56
CA LEU A 143 -12.67 30.76 8.14
C LEU A 143 -12.30 32.08 7.46
N ALA A 144 -11.14 32.14 6.82
CA ALA A 144 -10.69 33.27 6.04
C ALA A 144 -10.84 32.99 4.55
N ILE A 145 -11.41 33.95 3.81
CA ILE A 145 -11.58 33.89 2.37
C ILE A 145 -10.88 35.10 1.75
N LEU A 146 -9.92 34.84 0.87
CA LEU A 146 -9.12 35.85 0.16
C LEU A 146 -9.76 36.13 -1.20
N ASN A 147 -10.22 37.36 -1.42
CA ASN A 147 -10.79 37.77 -2.71
C ASN A 147 -9.67 38.08 -3.72
N SER A 148 -9.55 37.25 -4.74
CA SER A 148 -8.87 37.60 -5.99
C SER A 148 -9.92 38.05 -7.01
N LYS A 149 -10.20 39.36 -7.08
CA LYS A 149 -10.86 39.93 -8.26
C LYS A 149 -9.94 40.93 -8.92
N GLU A 150 -9.14 40.43 -9.85
CA GLU A 150 -9.00 41.00 -11.19
C GLU A 150 -8.34 39.97 -12.12
N SER A 151 -8.96 39.78 -13.27
CA SER A 151 -8.62 38.80 -14.30
C SER A 151 -7.55 39.36 -15.24
N ALA A 152 -6.52 38.56 -15.54
CA ALA A 152 -5.78 38.68 -16.79
C ALA A 152 -5.31 37.29 -17.24
N THR A 153 -5.84 36.88 -18.38
CA THR A 153 -5.53 35.65 -19.14
C THR A 153 -4.23 35.77 -19.94
N LEU A 154 -3.67 34.60 -20.30
CA LEU A 154 -2.69 34.23 -21.37
C LEU A 154 -1.33 33.74 -20.83
N PRO A 155 -0.60 32.89 -21.59
CA PRO A 155 -0.95 31.58 -22.12
C PRO A 155 0.03 30.49 -21.61
N VAL A 156 -0.37 29.22 -21.70
CA VAL A 156 0.50 28.07 -21.43
C VAL A 156 1.48 27.90 -22.59
N THR A 157 2.79 28.00 -22.31
CA THR A 157 3.84 27.45 -23.19
C THR A 157 4.85 26.68 -22.37
N ALA A 158 5.17 25.49 -22.86
CA ALA A 158 6.13 24.55 -22.32
C ALA A 158 7.48 25.22 -22.02
N VAL A 159 8.05 24.89 -20.86
CA VAL A 159 9.40 25.29 -20.49
C VAL A 159 10.37 24.36 -21.22
N ASP A 160 10.96 24.89 -22.27
CA ASP A 160 12.14 24.37 -22.93
C ASP A 160 13.38 24.76 -22.11
N THR A 161 14.18 23.80 -21.70
CA THR A 161 15.25 23.92 -20.69
C THR A 161 16.56 24.51 -21.22
N THR A 162 16.54 25.22 -22.33
CA THR A 162 17.76 25.79 -22.93
C THR A 162 17.58 27.28 -23.21
N SER A 163 18.10 28.14 -22.32
CA SER A 163 18.87 29.34 -22.68
C SER A 163 18.97 30.34 -21.53
N LEU A 164 20.12 30.40 -20.87
CA LEU A 164 20.57 31.59 -20.15
C LEU A 164 22.08 31.79 -20.37
N PHE A 165 22.44 32.48 -21.45
CA PHE A 165 23.73 33.18 -21.62
C PHE A 165 23.43 34.62 -22.07
N THR A 166 24.06 35.66 -21.56
CA THR A 166 25.46 36.10 -21.79
C THR A 166 25.82 37.13 -20.70
N THR A 167 27.06 37.29 -20.23
CA THR A 167 28.16 38.02 -20.91
C THR A 167 29.58 37.58 -20.53
N SER A 168 30.37 37.31 -21.58
CA SER A 168 31.82 37.55 -21.82
C SER A 168 32.85 37.41 -20.69
N SER A 169 33.53 36.26 -20.66
CA SER A 169 34.97 36.08 -20.93
C SER A 169 35.34 34.59 -20.75
N THR A 170 36.12 34.00 -21.68
CA THR A 170 36.71 32.63 -21.72
C THR A 170 35.88 31.48 -22.33
N GLU A 171 35.68 31.49 -23.66
CA GLU A 171 35.02 30.38 -24.40
C GLU A 171 35.65 28.98 -24.18
N ASN A 172 36.96 28.86 -23.93
CA ASN A 172 37.60 27.53 -23.72
C ASN A 172 37.52 26.98 -22.28
N GLU A 173 37.22 27.79 -21.27
CA GLU A 173 37.16 27.30 -19.87
C GLU A 173 35.75 26.95 -19.41
N LEU A 174 34.73 27.60 -19.98
CA LEU A 174 33.32 27.25 -19.74
C LEU A 174 33.00 25.83 -20.25
N ASP A 175 33.52 25.46 -21.42
CA ASP A 175 33.28 24.14 -22.03
C ASP A 175 33.78 22.99 -21.14
N LYS A 176 34.94 23.15 -20.50
CA LYS A 176 35.53 22.10 -19.65
C LYS A 176 34.66 21.78 -18.42
N TYR A 177 34.09 22.79 -17.76
CA TYR A 177 33.30 22.58 -16.54
C TYR A 177 31.90 22.05 -16.87
N GLU A 178 31.31 22.51 -17.98
CA GLU A 178 30.06 21.93 -18.51
C GLU A 178 30.27 20.47 -18.94
N GLU A 179 31.39 20.14 -19.57
CA GLU A 179 31.75 18.75 -19.92
C GLU A 179 31.86 17.86 -18.68
N LEU A 180 32.57 18.31 -17.63
CA LEU A 180 32.65 17.58 -16.37
C LEU A 180 31.28 17.40 -15.69
N TYR A 181 30.42 18.43 -15.74
CA TYR A 181 29.08 18.34 -15.19
C TYR A 181 28.21 17.34 -15.96
N ASN A 182 28.22 17.40 -17.29
CA ASN A 182 27.47 16.48 -18.15
C ASN A 182 27.97 15.05 -17.98
N GLN A 183 29.29 14.84 -17.93
CA GLN A 183 29.87 13.53 -17.66
C GLN A 183 29.43 12.97 -16.30
N ALA A 184 29.41 13.80 -15.24
CA ALA A 184 28.93 13.37 -13.94
C ALA A 184 27.43 13.05 -13.95
N HIS A 185 26.64 13.82 -14.70
CA HIS A 185 25.20 13.57 -14.87
C HIS A 185 24.96 12.25 -15.61
N ASP A 186 25.73 11.95 -16.64
CA ASP A 186 25.64 10.68 -17.37
C ASP A 186 25.96 9.48 -16.46
N TYR A 187 26.97 9.60 -15.58
CA TYR A 187 27.22 8.57 -14.56
C TYR A 187 26.07 8.43 -13.57
N TYR A 188 25.43 9.54 -13.18
CA TYR A 188 24.26 9.50 -12.30
C TYR A 188 23.08 8.77 -12.96
N GLU A 189 22.78 9.06 -14.22
CA GLU A 189 21.70 8.40 -14.98
C GLU A 189 21.99 6.90 -15.20
N GLN A 190 23.26 6.51 -15.30
CA GLN A 190 23.69 5.11 -15.38
C GLN A 190 23.63 4.37 -14.02
N GLY A 191 23.38 5.08 -12.92
CA GLY A 191 23.42 4.53 -11.56
C GLY A 191 24.82 4.43 -10.96
N ASP A 192 25.85 4.92 -11.65
CA ASP A 192 27.25 4.95 -11.20
C ASP A 192 27.50 6.13 -10.26
N TYR A 193 26.75 6.20 -9.16
CA TYR A 193 26.72 7.36 -8.25
C TYR A 193 28.08 7.69 -7.65
N GLN A 194 28.89 6.68 -7.32
CA GLN A 194 30.23 6.89 -6.78
C GLN A 194 31.15 7.58 -7.79
N GLN A 195 30.95 7.31 -9.08
CA GLN A 195 31.74 7.94 -10.13
C GLN A 195 31.21 9.31 -10.51
N ALA A 196 29.89 9.51 -10.49
CA ALA A 196 29.30 10.84 -10.54
C ALA A 196 29.87 11.76 -9.44
N ILE A 197 29.97 11.28 -8.20
CA ILE A 197 30.55 12.04 -7.08
C ILE A 197 32.02 12.41 -7.35
N SER A 198 32.83 11.45 -7.78
CA SER A 198 34.26 11.66 -8.03
C SER A 198 34.49 12.67 -9.15
N THR A 199 33.70 12.61 -10.22
CA THR A 199 33.75 13.57 -11.34
C THR A 199 33.28 14.96 -10.89
N VAL A 200 32.21 15.05 -10.09
CA VAL A 200 31.78 16.32 -9.49
C VAL A 200 32.87 16.92 -8.60
N ASP A 201 33.62 16.11 -7.85
CA ASP A 201 34.69 16.63 -6.98
C ASP A 201 35.82 17.29 -7.75
N LEU A 202 36.14 16.80 -8.96
CA LEU A 202 37.07 17.47 -9.88
C LEU A 202 36.53 18.83 -10.35
N LEU A 203 35.23 18.94 -10.56
CA LEU A 203 34.60 20.22 -10.91
C LEU A 203 34.61 21.18 -9.71
N LEU A 204 34.25 20.69 -8.53
CA LEU A 204 34.14 21.50 -7.32
C LEU A 204 35.49 21.93 -6.73
N SER A 205 36.59 21.25 -7.06
CA SER A 205 37.94 21.73 -6.68
C SER A 205 38.28 23.06 -7.36
N GLU A 206 37.77 23.29 -8.58
CA GLU A 206 38.00 24.49 -9.38
C GLU A 206 36.86 25.51 -9.25
N LYS A 207 35.61 25.04 -9.14
CA LYS A 207 34.39 25.86 -8.98
C LYS A 207 33.62 25.46 -7.72
N PRO A 208 34.09 25.84 -6.50
CA PRO A 208 33.52 25.35 -5.24
C PRO A 208 32.06 25.76 -4.97
N GLN A 209 31.52 26.72 -5.72
CA GLN A 209 30.16 27.24 -5.58
C GLN A 209 29.24 26.85 -6.76
N HIS A 210 29.66 25.93 -7.64
CA HIS A 210 28.85 25.48 -8.77
C HIS A 210 27.59 24.74 -8.28
N ARG A 211 26.44 25.42 -8.33
CA ARG A 211 25.19 24.94 -7.68
C ARG A 211 24.72 23.60 -8.22
N ASN A 212 24.65 23.43 -9.53
CA ASN A 212 24.16 22.19 -10.14
C ASN A 212 25.04 20.99 -9.78
N ALA A 213 26.36 21.20 -9.69
CA ALA A 213 27.29 20.14 -9.30
C ALA A 213 27.16 19.78 -7.82
N ILE A 214 27.03 20.79 -6.93
CA ILE A 214 26.75 20.52 -5.50
C ILE A 214 25.43 19.76 -5.34
N PHE A 215 24.40 20.14 -6.09
CA PHE A 215 23.10 19.47 -6.09
C PHE A 215 23.20 18.03 -6.59
N LEU A 216 23.86 17.79 -7.71
CA LEU A 216 24.08 16.46 -8.27
C LEU A 216 24.87 15.56 -7.32
N LYS A 217 25.94 16.06 -6.69
CA LYS A 217 26.67 15.30 -5.67
C LYS A 217 25.80 14.96 -4.46
N ALA A 218 24.96 15.90 -4.00
CA ALA A 218 24.02 15.63 -2.92
C ALA A 218 22.99 14.55 -3.31
N LEU A 219 22.46 14.62 -4.53
CA LEU A 219 21.58 13.58 -5.08
C LEU A 219 22.27 12.22 -5.17
N SER A 220 23.50 12.15 -5.66
CA SER A 220 24.27 10.91 -5.72
C SER A 220 24.50 10.30 -4.34
N HIS A 221 24.75 11.11 -3.31
CA HIS A 221 24.82 10.63 -1.93
C HIS A 221 23.47 10.10 -1.43
N ASP A 222 22.36 10.76 -1.77
CA ASP A 222 21.00 10.29 -1.48
C ASP A 222 20.75 8.89 -2.10
N MET A 223 21.19 8.67 -3.34
CA MET A 223 21.06 7.38 -4.03
C MET A 223 21.95 6.28 -3.44
N LEU A 224 23.04 6.64 -2.78
CA LEU A 224 23.91 5.73 -2.03
C LEU A 224 23.47 5.57 -0.56
N GLU A 225 22.31 6.13 -0.18
CA GLU A 225 21.79 6.17 1.19
C GLU A 225 22.72 6.89 2.20
N ASP A 226 23.69 7.67 1.72
CA ASP A 226 24.54 8.53 2.54
C ASP A 226 23.83 9.86 2.82
N TYR A 227 22.71 9.76 3.52
CA TYR A 227 21.83 10.90 3.80
C TYR A 227 22.53 12.02 4.56
N LYS A 228 23.56 11.71 5.36
CA LYS A 228 24.33 12.73 6.09
C LYS A 228 25.12 13.61 5.13
N MET A 229 25.77 13.03 4.13
CA MET A 229 26.49 13.79 3.11
C MET A 229 25.53 14.53 2.16
N ALA A 230 24.39 13.93 1.81
CA ALA A 230 23.35 14.62 1.06
C ALA A 230 22.84 15.87 1.78
N ILE A 231 22.50 15.75 3.08
CA ILE A 231 22.08 16.87 3.93
C ILE A 231 23.14 17.98 3.98
N ALA A 232 24.43 17.62 4.04
CA ALA A 232 25.53 18.60 4.02
C ALA A 232 25.58 19.36 2.68
N GLY A 233 25.41 18.64 1.56
CA GLY A 233 25.33 19.24 0.22
C GLY A 233 24.16 20.21 0.05
N TYR A 234 22.95 19.82 0.45
CA TYR A 234 21.79 20.71 0.41
C TYR A 234 21.91 21.90 1.37
N THR A 235 22.54 21.71 2.53
CA THR A 235 22.84 22.81 3.46
C THR A 235 23.80 23.82 2.84
N LYS A 236 24.80 23.36 2.06
CA LYS A 236 25.68 24.24 1.30
C LYS A 236 24.89 25.04 0.26
N LEU A 237 23.96 24.43 -0.49
CA LEU A 237 23.09 25.14 -1.43
C LEU A 237 22.23 26.22 -0.75
N ILE A 238 21.60 25.89 0.38
CA ILE A 238 20.81 26.85 1.17
C ILE A 238 21.68 28.01 1.69
N SER A 239 22.96 27.75 2.02
CA SER A 239 23.89 28.80 2.42
C SER A 239 24.28 29.74 1.27
N LEU A 240 24.34 29.22 0.04
CA LEU A 240 24.58 30.01 -1.18
C LEU A 240 23.34 30.80 -1.58
N ASP A 241 22.15 30.22 -1.36
CA ASP A 241 20.87 30.84 -1.66
C ASP A 241 19.79 30.48 -0.62
N PRO A 242 19.54 31.37 0.36
CA PRO A 242 18.54 31.14 1.40
C PRO A 242 17.09 31.11 0.91
N LYS A 243 16.83 31.36 -0.38
CA LYS A 243 15.51 31.27 -1.01
C LYS A 243 15.34 30.04 -1.92
N ASP A 244 16.32 29.14 -1.94
CA ASP A 244 16.26 27.89 -2.72
C ASP A 244 15.26 26.91 -2.10
N ASN A 245 14.00 26.97 -2.57
CA ASN A 245 12.92 26.10 -2.13
C ASN A 245 13.22 24.61 -2.41
N ILE A 246 13.90 24.32 -3.52
CA ILE A 246 14.24 22.97 -3.96
C ILE A 246 15.24 22.37 -2.96
N ALA A 247 16.33 23.07 -2.64
CA ALA A 247 17.32 22.60 -1.68
C ALA A 247 16.73 22.36 -0.28
N PHE A 248 15.78 23.19 0.17
CA PHE A 248 15.02 22.92 1.40
C PHE A 248 14.22 21.61 1.29
N CYS A 249 13.47 21.41 0.20
CA CYS A 249 12.64 20.21 0.04
C CYS A 249 13.48 18.93 -0.04
N TYR A 250 14.59 18.95 -0.77
CA TYR A 250 15.50 17.79 -0.87
C TYR A 250 16.25 17.53 0.45
N ARG A 251 16.69 18.56 1.18
CA ARG A 251 17.22 18.35 2.54
C ARG A 251 16.17 17.75 3.46
N GLY A 252 14.92 18.19 3.31
CA GLY A 252 13.78 17.64 4.03
C GLY A 252 13.55 16.16 3.71
N LYS A 253 13.63 15.77 2.43
CA LYS A 253 13.62 14.37 1.98
C LYS A 253 14.75 13.57 2.64
N SER A 254 16.01 13.97 2.52
CA SER A 254 17.13 13.20 3.11
C SER A 254 17.00 13.06 4.63
N LYS A 255 16.44 14.07 5.32
CA LYS A 255 16.13 13.97 6.76
C LYS A 255 15.00 13.00 7.05
N HIS A 256 13.98 12.91 6.19
CA HIS A 256 12.94 11.90 6.29
C HIS A 256 13.54 10.51 6.22
N ASP A 257 14.42 10.27 5.24
CA ASP A 257 15.06 8.97 5.03
C ASP A 257 16.01 8.62 6.19
N LEU A 258 16.65 9.61 6.79
CA LEU A 258 17.42 9.49 8.04
C LEU A 258 16.54 9.32 9.30
N LYS A 259 15.20 9.31 9.16
CA LYS A 259 14.20 9.24 10.24
C LYS A 259 14.17 10.46 11.17
N ASP A 260 14.80 11.58 10.80
CA ASP A 260 14.59 12.89 11.43
C ASP A 260 13.32 13.56 10.86
N TYR A 261 12.17 12.99 11.20
CA TYR A 261 10.88 13.48 10.69
C TYR A 261 10.56 14.91 11.14
N THR A 262 11.03 15.31 12.32
CA THR A 262 10.86 16.68 12.84
C THR A 262 11.64 17.71 12.03
N GLY A 263 12.91 17.43 11.74
CA GLY A 263 13.76 18.28 10.92
C GLY A 263 13.32 18.28 9.46
N ALA A 264 12.87 17.14 8.94
CA ALA A 264 12.28 17.01 7.61
C ALA A 264 11.07 17.94 7.45
N LEU A 265 10.11 17.88 8.39
CA LEU A 265 8.91 18.70 8.36
C LEU A 265 9.22 20.20 8.40
N ALA A 266 10.22 20.62 9.19
CA ALA A 266 10.64 22.00 9.27
C ALA A 266 11.19 22.52 7.92
N ASP A 267 12.04 21.73 7.26
CA ASP A 267 12.60 22.07 5.96
C ASP A 267 11.56 22.07 4.85
N LEU A 268 10.68 21.07 4.81
CA LEU A 268 9.59 20.99 3.83
C LEU A 268 8.60 22.14 3.98
N ASN A 269 8.28 22.56 5.21
CA ASN A 269 7.48 23.76 5.45
C ASN A 269 8.17 25.02 4.95
N LYS A 270 9.49 25.14 5.16
CA LYS A 270 10.26 26.30 4.68
C LYS A 270 10.32 26.35 3.16
N GLY A 271 10.59 25.21 2.50
CA GLY A 271 10.59 25.10 1.05
C GLY A 271 9.22 25.45 0.44
N LEU A 272 8.14 24.90 0.98
CA LEU A 272 6.79 25.15 0.49
C LEU A 272 6.26 26.56 0.81
N LEU A 273 6.85 27.25 1.79
CA LEU A 273 6.58 28.67 2.04
C LEU A 273 7.24 29.56 0.98
N LEU A 274 8.41 29.16 0.46
CA LEU A 274 9.12 29.86 -0.60
C LEU A 274 8.47 29.63 -1.96
N ASP A 275 8.00 28.42 -2.22
CA ASP A 275 7.24 28.05 -3.41
C ASP A 275 6.13 27.05 -3.08
N ASN A 276 4.88 27.50 -3.18
CA ASN A 276 3.69 26.69 -2.88
C ASN A 276 3.15 25.90 -4.09
N THR A 277 3.92 25.82 -5.17
CA THR A 277 3.58 25.06 -6.39
C THR A 277 4.47 23.84 -6.59
N TYR A 278 5.45 23.62 -5.70
CA TYR A 278 6.38 22.50 -5.81
C TYR A 278 5.75 21.17 -5.36
N THR A 279 5.25 20.38 -6.32
CA THR A 279 4.55 19.11 -6.08
C THR A 279 5.36 18.13 -5.23
N VAL A 280 6.65 17.97 -5.53
CA VAL A 280 7.56 17.04 -4.81
C VAL A 280 7.67 17.43 -3.33
N GLY A 281 7.68 18.73 -3.01
CA GLY A 281 7.66 19.20 -1.63
C GLY A 281 6.40 18.78 -0.87
N TYR A 282 5.23 18.87 -1.49
CA TYR A 282 3.98 18.40 -0.89
C TYR A 282 3.97 16.89 -0.70
N ARG A 283 4.44 16.11 -1.69
CA ARG A 283 4.59 14.66 -1.56
C ARG A 283 5.42 14.29 -0.33
N TRP A 284 6.65 14.78 -0.24
CA TRP A 284 7.53 14.44 0.90
C TRP A 284 7.01 14.94 2.24
N ARG A 285 6.27 16.06 2.24
CA ARG A 285 5.62 16.54 3.47
C ARG A 285 4.45 15.64 3.88
N ALA A 286 3.71 15.09 2.92
CA ALA A 286 2.69 14.09 3.19
C ALA A 286 3.31 12.84 3.82
N ASP A 287 4.33 12.26 3.18
CA ASP A 287 5.05 11.08 3.68
C ASP A 287 5.60 11.33 5.09
N THR A 288 6.22 12.49 5.32
CA THR A 288 6.74 12.87 6.64
C THR A 288 5.65 13.00 7.69
N LYS A 289 4.50 13.60 7.34
CA LYS A 289 3.37 13.73 8.26
C LYS A 289 2.74 12.38 8.58
N GLU A 290 2.69 11.45 7.62
CA GLU A 290 2.25 10.08 7.84
C GLU A 290 3.14 9.38 8.87
N ARG A 291 4.48 9.47 8.74
CA ARG A 291 5.43 8.93 9.72
C ARG A 291 5.29 9.55 11.11
N LEU A 292 4.80 10.80 11.19
CA LEU A 292 4.44 11.49 12.43
C LEU A 292 3.00 11.21 12.91
N ASN A 293 2.31 10.24 12.31
CA ASN A 293 0.92 9.87 12.59
C ASN A 293 -0.10 11.00 12.37
N ASN A 294 0.25 12.01 11.56
CA ASN A 294 -0.63 13.09 11.14
C ASN A 294 -1.28 12.77 9.78
N LEU A 295 -2.12 11.73 9.76
CA LEU A 295 -2.74 11.22 8.54
C LEU A 295 -3.63 12.28 7.85
N ALA A 296 -4.37 13.08 8.62
CA ALA A 296 -5.21 14.14 8.07
C ALA A 296 -4.37 15.23 7.38
N GLY A 297 -3.23 15.62 7.98
CA GLY A 297 -2.31 16.57 7.39
C GLY A 297 -1.60 16.03 6.16
N ALA A 298 -1.31 14.72 6.12
CA ALA A 298 -0.73 14.05 4.95
C ALA A 298 -1.73 14.00 3.79
N LEU A 299 -3.01 13.70 4.08
CA LEU A 299 -4.07 13.67 3.07
C LEU A 299 -4.25 15.04 2.38
N LEU A 300 -4.19 16.13 3.16
CA LEU A 300 -4.25 17.49 2.61
C LEU A 300 -3.07 17.79 1.67
N ASP A 301 -1.87 17.32 2.01
CA ASP A 301 -0.69 17.53 1.19
C ASP A 301 -0.74 16.70 -0.10
N TYR A 302 -1.15 15.43 -0.05
CA TYR A 302 -1.36 14.64 -1.27
C TYR A 302 -2.46 15.23 -2.15
N ASN A 303 -3.55 15.75 -1.58
CA ASN A 303 -4.58 16.44 -2.36
C ASN A 303 -3.99 17.65 -3.10
N LYS A 304 -3.13 18.43 -2.44
CA LYS A 304 -2.46 19.57 -3.05
C LYS A 304 -1.44 19.14 -4.12
N ALA A 305 -0.68 18.07 -3.87
CA ALA A 305 0.24 17.50 -4.85
C ALA A 305 -0.50 17.04 -6.12
N ILE A 306 -1.61 16.31 -5.96
CA ILE A 306 -2.45 15.85 -7.09
C ILE A 306 -3.06 17.02 -7.85
N LEU A 307 -3.47 18.09 -7.15
CA LEU A 307 -3.99 19.30 -7.82
C LEU A 307 -2.93 19.96 -8.71
N LEU A 308 -1.66 19.94 -8.28
CA LEU A 308 -0.54 20.53 -9.02
C LEU A 308 -0.05 19.62 -10.16
N SER A 309 -0.17 18.30 -10.02
CA SER A 309 0.26 17.31 -11.01
C SER A 309 -0.78 16.20 -11.18
N PRO A 310 -1.92 16.48 -11.84
CA PRO A 310 -3.07 15.56 -11.90
C PRO A 310 -2.85 14.31 -12.76
N GLU A 311 -1.78 14.28 -13.55
CA GLU A 311 -1.40 13.12 -14.38
C GLU A 311 -0.30 12.25 -13.74
N ASP A 312 0.23 12.65 -12.58
CA ASP A 312 1.22 11.83 -11.87
C ASP A 312 0.52 10.69 -11.12
N SER A 313 0.57 9.50 -11.73
CA SER A 313 -0.03 8.27 -11.20
C SER A 313 0.52 7.89 -9.83
N SER A 314 1.78 8.23 -9.54
CA SER A 314 2.43 7.89 -8.26
C SER A 314 1.76 8.59 -7.08
N LEU A 315 1.27 9.83 -7.27
CA LEU A 315 0.59 10.58 -6.22
C LEU A 315 -0.74 9.95 -5.82
N PHE A 316 -1.48 9.38 -6.78
CA PHE A 316 -2.71 8.65 -6.50
C PHE A 316 -2.42 7.35 -5.74
N VAL A 317 -1.39 6.59 -6.14
CA VAL A 317 -1.00 5.36 -5.42
C VAL A 317 -0.55 5.67 -3.99
N ASN A 318 0.26 6.71 -3.80
CA ASN A 318 0.71 7.12 -2.47
C ASN A 318 -0.47 7.56 -1.58
N ARG A 319 -1.41 8.35 -2.12
CA ARG A 319 -2.64 8.71 -1.40
C ARG A 319 -3.52 7.49 -1.12
N ALA A 320 -3.55 6.50 -2.01
CA ALA A 320 -4.28 5.25 -1.80
C ALA A 320 -3.70 4.44 -0.63
N PHE A 321 -2.37 4.37 -0.50
CA PHE A 321 -1.72 3.75 0.67
C PHE A 321 -2.07 4.49 1.96
N LEU A 322 -2.00 5.82 1.97
CA LEU A 322 -2.44 6.60 3.13
C LEU A 322 -3.91 6.32 3.49
N LYS A 323 -4.78 6.21 2.49
CA LYS A 323 -6.19 5.88 2.70
C LYS A 323 -6.40 4.46 3.23
N LEU A 324 -5.55 3.49 2.86
CA LEU A 324 -5.55 2.17 3.49
C LEU A 324 -5.28 2.28 5.00
N ASP A 325 -4.29 3.08 5.40
CA ASP A 325 -3.96 3.29 6.81
C ASP A 325 -5.09 4.00 7.57
N MET A 326 -5.85 4.83 6.88
CA MET A 326 -7.07 5.46 7.40
C MET A 326 -8.32 4.54 7.36
N ASN A 327 -8.19 3.31 6.86
CA ASN A 327 -9.30 2.37 6.56
C ASN A 327 -10.35 2.91 5.56
N ASP A 328 -10.01 3.93 4.77
CA ASP A 328 -10.81 4.39 3.63
C ASP A 328 -10.54 3.51 2.40
N PHE A 329 -11.01 2.27 2.48
CA PHE A 329 -10.79 1.28 1.42
C PHE A 329 -11.45 1.68 0.09
N ALA A 330 -12.63 2.31 0.14
CA ALA A 330 -13.33 2.75 -1.06
C ALA A 330 -12.56 3.89 -1.76
N GLY A 331 -12.08 4.87 -1.00
CA GLY A 331 -11.26 5.95 -1.53
C GLY A 331 -9.91 5.45 -2.05
N ALA A 332 -9.30 4.44 -1.42
CA ALA A 332 -8.07 3.81 -1.91
C ALA A 332 -8.30 3.12 -3.27
N VAL A 333 -9.38 2.35 -3.43
CA VAL A 333 -9.75 1.75 -4.73
C VAL A 333 -9.94 2.82 -5.81
N SER A 334 -10.62 3.93 -5.47
CA SER A 334 -10.83 5.04 -6.41
C SER A 334 -9.52 5.66 -6.89
N ASP A 335 -8.56 5.87 -5.99
CA ASP A 335 -7.26 6.43 -6.33
C ASP A 335 -6.43 5.46 -7.17
N CYS A 336 -6.40 4.18 -6.81
CA CYS A 336 -5.73 3.16 -7.63
C CYS A 336 -6.35 3.06 -9.03
N ASN A 337 -7.67 3.18 -9.18
CA ASN A 337 -8.31 3.19 -10.49
C ASN A 337 -7.89 4.41 -11.32
N LYS A 338 -7.72 5.58 -10.71
CA LYS A 338 -7.21 6.77 -11.41
C LYS A 338 -5.75 6.59 -11.82
N ALA A 339 -4.90 6.07 -10.94
CA ALA A 339 -3.52 5.72 -11.29
C ALA A 339 -3.46 4.74 -12.48
N LEU A 340 -4.25 3.66 -12.42
CA LEU A 340 -4.29 2.63 -13.45
C LEU A 340 -4.92 3.10 -14.77
N SER A 341 -5.70 4.19 -14.76
CA SER A 341 -6.21 4.79 -16.01
C SER A 341 -5.13 5.55 -16.78
N THR A 342 -4.05 5.94 -16.11
CA THR A 342 -2.93 6.69 -16.70
C THR A 342 -1.71 5.77 -16.92
N ASN A 343 -1.46 4.82 -16.02
CA ASN A 343 -0.46 3.77 -16.15
C ASN A 343 -1.05 2.41 -15.76
N ASP A 344 -1.45 1.61 -16.76
CA ASP A 344 -2.14 0.34 -16.58
C ASP A 344 -1.21 -0.84 -16.22
N GLU A 345 0.10 -0.62 -16.23
CA GLU A 345 1.15 -1.57 -15.82
C GLU A 345 1.79 -1.20 -14.47
N TYR A 346 1.11 -0.38 -13.65
CA TYR A 346 1.64 0.04 -12.36
C TYR A 346 1.44 -1.03 -11.26
N THR A 347 2.44 -1.88 -11.03
CA THR A 347 2.46 -2.96 -10.01
C THR A 347 1.93 -2.52 -8.64
N ALA A 348 2.47 -1.44 -8.08
CA ALA A 348 2.09 -0.96 -6.75
C ALA A 348 0.61 -0.54 -6.67
N ALA A 349 0.02 -0.06 -7.77
CA ALA A 349 -1.39 0.30 -7.82
C ALA A 349 -2.30 -0.93 -7.74
N TYR A 350 -1.97 -2.03 -8.44
CA TYR A 350 -2.70 -3.29 -8.33
C TYR A 350 -2.57 -3.88 -6.92
N TYR A 351 -1.36 -3.92 -6.36
CA TYR A 351 -1.15 -4.39 -5.00
C TYR A 351 -1.99 -3.59 -3.96
N CYS A 352 -1.93 -2.25 -4.02
CA CYS A 352 -2.70 -1.38 -3.14
C CYS A 352 -4.22 -1.58 -3.32
N ARG A 353 -4.69 -1.68 -4.57
CA ARG A 353 -6.11 -1.95 -4.87
C ARG A 353 -6.55 -3.31 -4.38
N GLY A 354 -5.70 -4.33 -4.48
CA GLY A 354 -5.94 -5.67 -3.96
C GLY A 354 -6.14 -5.66 -2.44
N LYS A 355 -5.27 -4.96 -1.69
CA LYS A 355 -5.44 -4.75 -0.25
C LYS A 355 -6.72 -4.00 0.08
N ALA A 356 -7.05 -2.95 -0.66
CA ALA A 356 -8.25 -2.17 -0.46
C ALA A 356 -9.53 -3.00 -0.70
N LYS A 357 -9.58 -3.74 -1.80
CA LYS A 357 -10.68 -4.66 -2.13
C LYS A 357 -10.85 -5.75 -1.08
N ARG A 358 -9.74 -6.28 -0.53
CA ARG A 358 -9.80 -7.22 0.60
C ARG A 358 -10.47 -6.59 1.82
N GLY A 359 -10.12 -5.34 2.17
CA GLY A 359 -10.77 -4.58 3.24
C GLY A 359 -12.28 -4.38 3.02
N LEU A 360 -12.68 -4.21 1.75
CA LEU A 360 -14.09 -4.15 1.33
C LEU A 360 -14.78 -5.53 1.23
N LYS A 361 -14.10 -6.62 1.60
CA LYS A 361 -14.57 -8.01 1.44
C LYS A 361 -14.85 -8.43 -0.01
N GLN A 362 -14.27 -7.71 -0.98
CA GLN A 362 -14.31 -8.03 -2.41
C GLN A 362 -13.19 -9.02 -2.77
N HIS A 363 -13.24 -10.21 -2.16
CA HIS A 363 -12.11 -11.15 -2.14
C HIS A 363 -11.68 -11.64 -3.52
N THR A 364 -12.62 -11.91 -4.43
CA THR A 364 -12.32 -12.34 -5.81
C THR A 364 -11.58 -11.25 -6.59
N GLY A 365 -12.02 -10.00 -6.46
CA GLY A 365 -11.37 -8.85 -7.07
C GLY A 365 -10.01 -8.53 -6.44
N ALA A 366 -9.85 -8.79 -5.14
CA ALA A 366 -8.56 -8.66 -4.46
C ALA A 366 -7.55 -9.70 -4.98
N MET A 367 -7.96 -10.96 -5.10
CA MET A 367 -7.11 -12.03 -5.65
C MET A 367 -6.67 -11.70 -7.09
N ALA A 368 -7.58 -11.24 -7.93
CA ALA A 368 -7.27 -10.86 -9.31
C ALA A 368 -6.24 -9.73 -9.41
N ASP A 369 -6.37 -8.70 -8.57
CA ASP A 369 -5.39 -7.60 -8.53
C ASP A 369 -4.03 -8.04 -8.00
N LEU A 370 -3.99 -8.90 -6.97
CA LEU A 370 -2.73 -9.42 -6.43
C LEU A 370 -2.01 -10.32 -7.42
N ASN A 371 -2.73 -11.16 -8.16
CA ASN A 371 -2.16 -11.94 -9.26
C ASN A 371 -1.58 -11.01 -10.35
N LYS A 372 -2.33 -9.99 -10.77
CA LYS A 372 -1.85 -9.04 -11.77
C LYS A 372 -0.60 -8.29 -11.32
N ALA A 373 -0.49 -7.93 -10.03
CA ALA A 373 0.72 -7.33 -9.48
C ALA A 373 1.94 -8.27 -9.59
N ILE A 374 1.76 -9.55 -9.26
CA ILE A 374 2.80 -10.59 -9.38
C ILE A 374 3.17 -10.86 -10.85
N ASP A 375 2.18 -10.86 -11.75
CA ASP A 375 2.42 -11.06 -13.18
C ASP A 375 3.22 -9.90 -13.81
N LEU A 376 3.03 -8.67 -13.30
CA LEU A 376 3.78 -7.50 -13.76
C LEU A 376 5.19 -7.44 -13.18
N ASP A 377 5.37 -7.89 -11.94
CA ASP A 377 6.65 -7.93 -11.25
C ASP A 377 6.74 -9.16 -10.35
N THR A 378 7.47 -10.16 -10.85
CA THR A 378 7.66 -11.44 -10.17
C THR A 378 8.57 -11.35 -8.94
N GLU A 379 9.23 -10.21 -8.73
CA GLU A 379 10.09 -9.94 -7.57
C GLU A 379 9.39 -9.02 -6.54
N TYR A 380 8.13 -8.67 -6.77
CA TYR A 380 7.36 -7.82 -5.85
C TYR A 380 6.85 -8.60 -4.62
N ALA A 381 7.75 -8.84 -3.66
CA ALA A 381 7.51 -9.59 -2.43
C ALA A 381 6.22 -9.19 -1.67
N PRO A 382 5.83 -7.89 -1.56
CA PRO A 382 4.61 -7.50 -0.87
C PRO A 382 3.32 -8.07 -1.47
N ALA A 383 3.27 -8.30 -2.79
CA ALA A 383 2.09 -8.89 -3.42
C ALA A 383 1.94 -10.37 -3.06
N TYR A 384 3.03 -11.13 -3.00
CA TYR A 384 3.02 -12.51 -2.50
C TYR A 384 2.53 -12.57 -1.06
N ALA A 385 3.05 -11.72 -0.17
CA ALA A 385 2.65 -11.71 1.25
C ALA A 385 1.15 -11.39 1.42
N ALA A 386 0.63 -10.43 0.64
CA ALA A 386 -0.78 -10.08 0.67
C ALA A 386 -1.67 -11.18 0.09
N ARG A 387 -1.21 -11.88 -0.96
CA ARG A 387 -1.93 -13.02 -1.57
C ARG A 387 -1.93 -14.22 -0.62
N ALA A 388 -0.81 -14.51 0.03
CA ALA A 388 -0.70 -15.56 1.06
C ALA A 388 -1.73 -15.36 2.17
N SER A 389 -1.79 -14.15 2.73
CA SER A 389 -2.75 -13.84 3.79
C SER A 389 -4.21 -13.90 3.30
N LEU A 390 -4.48 -13.55 2.04
CA LEU A 390 -5.81 -13.71 1.47
C LEU A 390 -6.19 -15.20 1.29
N LYS A 391 -5.26 -16.03 0.80
CA LYS A 391 -5.44 -17.49 0.68
C LYS A 391 -5.68 -18.14 2.04
N GLU A 392 -4.88 -17.79 3.05
CA GLU A 392 -4.99 -18.30 4.41
C GLU A 392 -6.33 -17.92 5.07
N ASP A 393 -6.67 -16.62 5.08
CA ASP A 393 -7.75 -16.10 5.91
C ASP A 393 -9.14 -16.23 5.29
N VAL A 394 -9.23 -16.34 3.95
CA VAL A 394 -10.52 -16.32 3.23
C VAL A 394 -10.80 -17.59 2.47
N TYR A 395 -9.78 -18.14 1.81
CA TYR A 395 -9.95 -19.33 0.97
C TYR A 395 -9.59 -20.63 1.69
N GLU A 396 -9.01 -20.54 2.89
CA GLU A 396 -8.47 -21.67 3.65
C GLU A 396 -7.47 -22.52 2.83
N ASP A 397 -6.85 -21.92 1.81
CA ASP A 397 -5.84 -22.52 0.96
C ASP A 397 -4.48 -22.41 1.66
N LEU A 398 -4.26 -23.30 2.63
CA LEU A 398 -3.06 -23.29 3.46
C LEU A 398 -1.80 -23.63 2.65
N ASP A 399 -1.89 -24.54 1.68
CA ASP A 399 -0.74 -24.93 0.86
C ASP A 399 -0.33 -23.78 -0.07
N GLY A 400 -1.30 -23.15 -0.75
CA GLY A 400 -1.02 -22.00 -1.59
C GLY A 400 -0.58 -20.76 -0.80
N ALA A 401 -1.03 -20.59 0.45
CA ALA A 401 -0.53 -19.55 1.34
C ALA A 401 0.92 -19.82 1.77
N MET A 402 1.25 -21.08 2.07
CA MET A 402 2.61 -21.50 2.41
C MET A 402 3.59 -21.24 1.25
N GLU A 403 3.19 -21.57 0.02
CA GLU A 403 3.97 -21.28 -1.19
C GLU A 403 4.27 -19.79 -1.33
N ASP A 404 3.26 -18.94 -1.21
CA ASP A 404 3.43 -17.49 -1.32
C ASP A 404 4.29 -16.92 -0.18
N TYR A 405 4.11 -17.39 1.06
CA TYR A 405 4.97 -16.97 2.18
C TYR A 405 6.43 -17.42 2.00
N ASN A 406 6.67 -18.61 1.43
CA ASN A 406 8.02 -19.03 1.08
C ASN A 406 8.61 -18.14 -0.01
N LYS A 407 7.84 -17.76 -1.03
CA LYS A 407 8.31 -16.85 -2.08
C LYS A 407 8.61 -15.45 -1.52
N THR A 408 7.79 -14.93 -0.60
CA THR A 408 8.11 -13.68 0.11
C THR A 408 9.45 -13.78 0.84
N LEU A 409 9.73 -14.88 1.55
CA LEU A 409 10.99 -15.07 2.28
C LEU A 409 12.20 -15.37 1.38
N GLU A 410 11.98 -15.85 0.17
CA GLU A 410 13.03 -15.98 -0.84
C GLU A 410 13.49 -14.59 -1.32
N LEU A 411 12.54 -13.68 -1.54
CA LEU A 411 12.79 -12.31 -2.00
C LEU A 411 13.24 -11.39 -0.86
N GLU A 412 12.64 -11.52 0.32
CA GLU A 412 12.91 -10.73 1.52
C GLU A 412 13.11 -11.66 2.75
N PRO A 413 14.32 -12.22 2.93
CA PRO A 413 14.59 -13.17 4.03
C PRO A 413 14.33 -12.64 5.44
N GLU A 414 14.34 -11.32 5.61
CA GLU A 414 14.14 -10.62 6.88
C GLU A 414 12.67 -10.20 7.12
N ASP A 415 11.72 -10.58 6.25
CA ASP A 415 10.29 -10.32 6.49
C ASP A 415 9.78 -11.13 7.69
N LEU A 416 9.72 -10.44 8.84
CA LEU A 416 9.25 -11.00 10.11
C LEU A 416 7.79 -11.46 10.03
N TYR A 417 6.93 -10.76 9.28
CA TYR A 417 5.52 -11.11 9.16
C TYR A 417 5.35 -12.43 8.42
N ALA A 418 6.00 -12.58 7.27
CA ALA A 418 5.98 -13.81 6.49
C ALA A 418 6.59 -14.99 7.27
N SER A 419 7.70 -14.77 7.98
CA SER A 419 8.36 -15.78 8.82
C SER A 419 7.44 -16.28 9.95
N LEU A 420 6.77 -15.37 10.66
CA LEU A 420 5.81 -15.73 11.72
C LEU A 420 4.60 -16.49 11.16
N ARG A 421 4.03 -16.02 10.04
CA ARG A 421 2.87 -16.66 9.41
C ARG A 421 3.20 -18.06 8.91
N LYS A 422 4.34 -18.23 8.25
CA LYS A 422 4.86 -19.54 7.85
C LYS A 422 4.95 -20.51 9.03
N ALA A 423 5.58 -20.09 10.13
CA ALA A 423 5.73 -20.95 11.32
C ALA A 423 4.38 -21.36 11.94
N MET A 424 3.41 -20.43 11.97
CA MET A 424 2.05 -20.74 12.43
C MET A 424 1.35 -21.73 11.49
N LEU A 425 1.53 -21.56 10.18
CA LEU A 425 0.93 -22.40 9.16
C LEU A 425 1.52 -23.82 9.19
N ASP A 426 2.83 -23.95 9.38
CA ASP A 426 3.51 -25.23 9.59
C ASP A 426 2.91 -26.00 10.78
N ASP A 427 2.64 -25.34 11.90
CA ASP A 427 2.00 -25.95 13.07
C ASP A 427 0.54 -26.33 12.80
N ARG A 428 -0.23 -25.47 12.11
CA ARG A 428 -1.62 -25.75 11.71
C ARG A 428 -1.72 -26.94 10.76
N ILE A 429 -0.88 -26.98 9.72
CA ILE A 429 -0.81 -28.09 8.77
C ILE A 429 -0.44 -29.38 9.51
N LYS A 430 0.55 -29.35 10.41
CA LYS A 430 0.92 -30.50 11.25
C LYS A 430 -0.21 -30.98 12.16
N LYS A 431 -1.01 -30.07 12.73
CA LYS A 431 -2.15 -30.40 13.61
C LYS A 431 -3.40 -30.88 12.88
N ASN A 432 -3.61 -30.45 11.64
CA ASN A 432 -4.76 -30.84 10.82
C ASN A 432 -4.62 -32.24 10.20
N VAL A 433 -3.47 -32.90 10.32
CA VAL A 433 -3.30 -34.32 9.98
C VAL A 433 -3.90 -35.19 11.10
N TRP A 434 -5.21 -35.45 11.01
CA TRP A 434 -5.89 -36.48 11.80
C TRP A 434 -5.94 -37.79 11.01
N ILE A 435 -5.37 -38.87 11.54
CA ILE A 435 -5.53 -40.21 11.01
C ILE A 435 -6.59 -40.92 11.85
N SER A 436 -7.77 -41.18 11.28
CA SER A 436 -8.79 -42.02 11.91
C SER A 436 -8.42 -43.49 11.74
N VAL A 437 -8.19 -44.20 12.85
CA VAL A 437 -8.03 -45.66 12.84
C VAL A 437 -9.31 -46.30 13.38
N GLY A 438 -10.08 -46.97 12.52
CA GLY A 438 -11.26 -47.72 12.93
C GLY A 438 -10.88 -49.10 13.46
N SER A 439 -11.32 -49.45 14.68
CA SER A 439 -11.28 -50.84 15.15
C SER A 439 -12.56 -51.55 14.73
N SER A 440 -12.46 -52.68 14.02
CA SER A 440 -13.52 -53.68 14.04
C SER A 440 -13.12 -54.83 14.98
N SER A 441 -13.99 -55.10 15.94
CA SER A 441 -13.93 -56.14 16.98
C SER A 441 -12.87 -55.97 18.10
N LYS A 442 -13.39 -55.56 19.27
CA LYS A 442 -12.85 -55.73 20.65
C LYS A 442 -11.33 -55.83 20.80
N GLY A 443 -10.67 -54.69 21.04
CA GLY A 443 -9.59 -54.62 22.03
C GLY A 443 -8.25 -54.04 21.61
N ASP A 444 -7.95 -53.89 20.32
CA ASP A 444 -6.59 -53.58 19.88
C ASP A 444 -6.41 -52.09 19.54
N LYS A 445 -5.55 -51.39 20.31
CA LYS A 445 -5.17 -49.99 20.08
C LYS A 445 -3.94 -49.92 19.17
N TRP A 446 -4.08 -49.22 18.05
CA TRP A 446 -2.99 -48.88 17.13
C TRP A 446 -2.36 -47.55 17.55
N TYR A 447 -1.04 -47.41 17.44
CA TYR A 447 -0.34 -46.16 17.70
C TYR A 447 0.52 -45.80 16.48
N MET A 448 0.26 -44.65 15.88
CA MET A 448 1.11 -44.08 14.84
C MET A 448 2.00 -43.00 15.44
N TYR A 449 3.30 -43.06 15.14
CA TYR A 449 4.27 -42.05 15.55
C TYR A 449 4.88 -41.46 14.29
N ASN A 450 4.67 -40.16 14.07
CA ASN A 450 5.24 -39.45 12.94
C ASN A 450 6.52 -38.75 13.42
N GLU A 451 7.69 -39.14 12.89
CA GLU A 451 8.91 -38.36 13.07
C GLU A 451 9.01 -37.34 11.93
N PRO A 452 9.14 -36.03 12.22
CA PRO A 452 9.42 -35.06 11.17
C PRO A 452 10.86 -35.23 10.72
N VAL A 453 11.08 -35.59 9.46
CA VAL A 453 12.38 -35.47 8.80
C VAL A 453 12.28 -34.33 7.81
N SER A 454 13.21 -33.38 7.89
CA SER A 454 13.31 -32.23 7.01
C SER A 454 13.71 -32.63 5.59
N ASN A 455 13.08 -31.94 4.63
CA ASN A 455 13.36 -31.82 3.20
C ASN A 455 12.93 -32.99 2.28
N GLU A 456 12.07 -32.61 1.33
CA GLU A 456 11.61 -33.28 0.10
C GLU A 456 10.90 -34.65 0.17
N TYR A 457 10.85 -35.35 1.31
CA TYR A 457 10.14 -36.63 1.40
C TYR A 457 9.49 -36.84 2.76
N SER A 458 8.15 -36.96 2.81
CA SER A 458 7.44 -37.40 4.02
C SER A 458 7.51 -38.93 4.13
N THR A 459 8.32 -39.44 5.04
CA THR A 459 8.38 -40.88 5.35
C THR A 459 7.45 -41.18 6.52
N ILE A 460 6.39 -41.96 6.31
CA ILE A 460 5.50 -42.39 7.41
C ILE A 460 6.05 -43.68 8.01
N LYS A 461 6.38 -43.67 9.30
CA LYS A 461 6.68 -44.89 10.07
C LYS A 461 5.41 -45.36 10.79
N ILE A 462 4.87 -46.50 10.37
CA ILE A 462 3.73 -47.12 11.05
C ILE A 462 4.26 -48.21 11.96
N TRP A 463 3.92 -48.15 13.25
CA TRP A 463 4.21 -49.20 14.22
C TRP A 463 2.90 -49.92 14.57
N ALA A 464 2.82 -51.21 14.24
CA ALA A 464 1.69 -52.05 14.64
C ALA A 464 2.13 -53.01 15.75
N LYS A 465 1.35 -53.08 16.84
CA LYS A 465 1.51 -54.11 17.88
C LYS A 465 0.33 -55.09 17.75
N ALA A 466 0.59 -56.26 17.17
CA ALA A 466 -0.40 -57.33 17.11
C ALA A 466 -0.12 -58.37 18.19
N GLU A 467 -1.15 -58.81 18.93
CA GLU A 467 -1.06 -59.98 19.80
C GLU A 467 -1.27 -61.24 18.98
N LEU A 468 -0.19 -61.99 18.73
CA LEU A 468 -0.28 -63.27 18.05
C LEU A 468 -0.81 -64.33 19.03
N LYS A 469 -2.10 -64.67 18.94
CA LYS A 469 -2.70 -65.69 19.82
C LYS A 469 -2.05 -67.07 19.66
N SER A 470 -1.84 -67.52 18.42
CA SER A 470 -0.99 -68.69 18.15
C SER A 470 -0.57 -68.78 16.68
N LEU A 471 0.70 -69.10 16.42
CA LEU A 471 1.21 -69.48 15.10
C LEU A 471 1.81 -70.88 15.16
N THR A 472 1.27 -71.81 14.39
CA THR A 472 1.84 -73.15 14.29
C THR A 472 2.60 -73.29 12.99
N THR A 473 3.90 -73.54 13.06
CA THR A 473 4.74 -73.81 11.89
C THR A 473 5.27 -75.24 11.97
N LYS A 474 5.55 -75.87 10.82
CA LYS A 474 6.20 -77.18 10.79
C LYS A 474 7.69 -76.99 10.52
N LYS A 475 8.53 -77.40 11.48
CA LYS A 475 9.98 -77.44 11.33
C LYS A 475 10.43 -78.89 11.52
N ASN A 476 11.08 -79.46 10.50
CA ASN A 476 11.53 -80.86 10.46
C ASN A 476 10.43 -81.89 10.80
N GLY A 477 9.22 -81.69 10.24
CA GLY A 477 8.11 -82.64 10.40
C GLY A 477 7.36 -82.58 11.74
N ARG A 478 7.78 -81.73 12.70
CA ARG A 478 7.02 -81.49 13.94
C ARG A 478 6.37 -80.10 13.93
N SER A 479 5.12 -80.05 14.37
CA SER A 479 4.38 -78.80 14.55
C SER A 479 4.87 -78.08 15.81
N VAL A 480 5.37 -76.86 15.65
CA VAL A 480 5.77 -75.97 16.74
C VAL A 480 4.78 -74.83 16.81
N THR A 481 4.08 -74.70 17.93
CA THR A 481 3.08 -73.66 18.17
C THR A 481 3.68 -72.56 19.04
N TYR A 482 3.88 -71.39 18.43
CA TYR A 482 4.25 -70.16 19.13
C TYR A 482 2.96 -69.52 19.67
N THR A 483 2.88 -69.29 20.97
CA THR A 483 1.74 -68.61 21.64
C THR A 483 2.27 -67.40 22.40
N ASN A 484 1.53 -66.28 22.33
CA ASN A 484 1.82 -64.98 22.96
C ASN A 484 3.17 -64.35 22.58
N GLY A 485 3.20 -63.69 21.42
CA GLY A 485 4.28 -62.77 21.05
C GLY A 485 3.71 -61.46 20.50
N HIS A 486 4.28 -60.33 20.93
CA HIS A 486 4.05 -59.03 20.29
C HIS A 486 4.94 -58.94 19.06
N THR A 487 4.35 -58.75 17.88
CA THR A 487 5.09 -58.46 16.65
C THR A 487 5.14 -56.96 16.42
N LEU A 488 6.30 -56.46 16.01
CA LEU A 488 6.54 -55.07 15.67
C LEU A 488 6.77 -54.96 14.17
N MET A 489 5.92 -54.20 13.48
CA MET A 489 5.99 -53.99 12.02
C MET A 489 6.47 -52.57 11.75
N LEU A 490 7.44 -52.41 10.83
CA LEU A 490 7.85 -51.13 10.28
C LEU A 490 7.65 -51.16 8.76
N CYS A 491 6.81 -50.26 8.25
CA CYS A 491 6.67 -50.00 6.82
C CYS A 491 7.11 -48.56 6.54
N LEU A 492 8.02 -48.38 5.60
CA LEU A 492 8.46 -47.08 5.11
C LEU A 492 7.78 -46.82 3.76
N PHE A 493 7.11 -45.68 3.61
CA PHE A 493 6.46 -45.29 2.36
C PHE A 493 7.15 -44.08 1.74
N LYS A 494 7.38 -44.12 0.42
CA LYS A 494 7.71 -42.94 -0.39
C LYS A 494 6.42 -42.39 -1.00
N CYS A 495 6.12 -41.11 -0.77
CA CYS A 495 4.91 -40.46 -1.26
C CYS A 495 5.24 -39.45 -2.38
N SER A 496 4.47 -39.47 -3.47
CA SER A 496 4.24 -38.33 -4.36
C SER A 496 2.73 -38.08 -4.46
N GLU A 497 2.28 -37.00 -5.11
CA GLU A 497 0.86 -36.59 -5.17
C GLU A 497 -0.13 -37.71 -5.60
N LYS A 498 0.34 -38.81 -6.21
CA LYS A 498 -0.54 -39.90 -6.71
C LYS A 498 -0.04 -41.33 -6.48
N GLU A 499 1.11 -41.57 -5.82
CA GLU A 499 1.66 -42.92 -5.62
C GLU A 499 2.32 -43.14 -4.26
N TYR A 500 2.22 -44.38 -3.75
CA TYR A 500 2.91 -44.86 -2.54
C TYR A 500 3.80 -46.07 -2.88
N LYS A 501 5.10 -45.99 -2.57
CA LYS A 501 6.02 -47.15 -2.65
C LYS A 501 6.41 -47.64 -1.26
N VAL A 502 6.26 -48.94 -0.99
CA VAL A 502 6.79 -49.58 0.22
C VAL A 502 8.29 -49.81 0.03
N LEU A 503 9.11 -49.19 0.85
CA LEU A 503 10.58 -49.20 0.71
C LEU A 503 11.24 -50.38 1.44
N THR A 504 10.71 -50.82 2.58
CA THR A 504 11.32 -51.91 3.35
C THR A 504 10.33 -52.50 4.33
N TYR A 505 10.47 -53.81 4.58
CA TYR A 505 9.68 -54.55 5.55
C TYR A 505 10.62 -55.18 6.58
N LYS A 506 10.38 -54.92 7.87
CA LYS A 506 11.11 -55.57 8.97
C LYS A 506 10.14 -56.08 10.04
N ASN A 507 10.35 -57.32 10.47
CA ASN A 507 9.57 -58.00 11.49
C ASN A 507 10.47 -58.30 12.69
N TYR A 508 10.03 -57.94 13.90
CA TYR A 508 10.79 -58.14 15.15
C TYR A 508 10.05 -59.01 16.16
N SER A 509 10.82 -59.72 16.99
CA SER A 509 10.34 -60.52 18.11
C SER A 509 9.92 -59.65 19.29
N ALA A 510 9.19 -60.23 20.24
CA ALA A 510 8.75 -59.54 21.46
C ALA A 510 9.91 -59.05 22.35
N LYS A 511 11.15 -59.49 22.11
CA LYS A 511 12.37 -59.03 22.79
C LYS A 511 13.15 -57.99 21.98
N GLY A 512 12.65 -57.57 20.81
CA GLY A 512 13.27 -56.57 19.94
C GLY A 512 14.28 -57.14 18.93
N GLU A 513 14.35 -58.45 18.75
CA GLU A 513 15.28 -59.08 17.79
C GLU A 513 14.65 -59.13 16.39
N LEU A 514 15.39 -58.74 15.35
CA LEU A 514 14.91 -58.80 13.96
C LEU A 514 14.71 -60.27 13.55
N ILE A 515 13.47 -60.62 13.25
CA ILE A 515 13.07 -61.95 12.80
C ILE A 515 13.33 -62.09 11.30
N ASN A 516 12.88 -61.12 10.48
CA ASN A 516 13.07 -61.12 9.01
C ASN A 516 13.02 -59.69 8.44
N GLU A 517 13.74 -59.46 7.34
CA GLU A 517 13.72 -58.24 6.54
C GLU A 517 13.52 -58.58 5.06
N PHE A 518 12.66 -57.83 4.37
CA PHE A 518 12.48 -57.89 2.91
C PHE A 518 12.78 -56.51 2.31
N ASP A 519 13.62 -56.51 1.29
CA ASP A 519 14.04 -55.36 0.51
C ASP A 519 13.81 -55.77 -0.96
N ASP A 520 12.66 -55.41 -1.53
CA ASP A 520 12.28 -55.88 -2.86
C ASP A 520 12.56 -54.78 -3.88
N GLY A 521 13.47 -55.09 -4.80
CA GLY A 521 13.82 -54.27 -5.97
C GLY A 521 12.63 -54.02 -6.89
N GLU A 522 12.84 -53.07 -7.80
CA GLU A 522 11.83 -52.47 -8.69
C GLU A 522 10.89 -53.49 -9.36
N TYR A 523 9.58 -53.30 -9.20
CA TYR A 523 8.54 -53.96 -10.01
C TYR A 523 7.80 -52.92 -10.84
N GLU A 524 7.73 -53.14 -12.16
CA GLU A 524 7.39 -52.17 -13.20
C GLU A 524 5.88 -51.97 -13.49
N ASP A 525 4.93 -52.64 -12.83
CA ASP A 525 3.52 -52.52 -13.22
C ASP A 525 2.55 -52.39 -12.03
N TRP A 526 2.11 -51.16 -11.70
CA TRP A 526 0.99 -50.94 -10.80
C TRP A 526 0.08 -49.77 -11.24
N LYS A 527 -1.23 -50.02 -11.29
CA LYS A 527 -2.29 -49.00 -11.45
C LYS A 527 -2.59 -48.35 -10.09
N ALA A 528 -2.85 -47.03 -10.11
CA ALA A 528 -3.16 -46.22 -8.93
C ALA A 528 -4.28 -46.82 -8.05
N VAL A 529 -4.07 -46.81 -6.73
CA VAL A 529 -5.06 -47.30 -5.75
C VAL A 529 -5.16 -46.37 -4.55
N THR A 530 -6.37 -46.18 -4.02
CA THR A 530 -6.65 -45.30 -2.87
C THR A 530 -6.13 -45.90 -1.55
N PRO A 531 -5.86 -45.08 -0.51
CA PRO A 531 -5.25 -45.53 0.75
C PRO A 531 -5.98 -46.68 1.47
N GLY A 532 -7.32 -46.69 1.42
CA GLY A 532 -8.14 -47.77 1.97
C GLY A 532 -7.86 -49.11 1.26
N THR A 533 -7.68 -49.06 -0.06
CA THR A 533 -7.45 -50.24 -0.90
C THR A 533 -6.03 -50.79 -0.76
N VAL A 534 -5.03 -49.95 -0.45
CA VAL A 534 -3.65 -50.40 -0.19
C VAL A 534 -3.58 -51.23 1.10
N MET A 535 -4.26 -50.79 2.17
CA MET A 535 -4.36 -51.56 3.41
C MET A 535 -5.16 -52.84 3.21
N GLU A 536 -6.26 -52.80 2.46
CA GLU A 536 -7.06 -53.99 2.12
C GLU A 536 -6.29 -54.98 1.24
N MET A 537 -5.47 -54.52 0.28
CA MET A 537 -4.66 -55.38 -0.57
C MET A 537 -3.48 -56.02 0.19
N VAL A 538 -2.83 -55.26 1.09
CA VAL A 538 -1.78 -55.79 1.97
C VAL A 538 -2.37 -56.80 2.95
N PHE A 539 -3.54 -56.51 3.52
CA PHE A 539 -4.25 -57.42 4.42
C PHE A 539 -4.74 -58.69 3.68
N THR A 540 -5.36 -58.55 2.51
CA THR A 540 -5.87 -59.65 1.68
C THR A 540 -4.75 -60.55 1.15
N LYS A 541 -3.63 -60.01 0.64
CA LYS A 541 -2.50 -60.84 0.19
C LYS A 541 -1.80 -61.59 1.33
N VAL A 542 -1.79 -61.00 2.54
CA VAL A 542 -1.30 -61.67 3.75
C VAL A 542 -2.27 -62.79 4.15
N CYS A 543 -3.59 -62.55 4.13
CA CYS A 543 -4.60 -63.58 4.40
C CYS A 543 -4.58 -64.73 3.37
N GLU A 544 -4.47 -64.43 2.07
CA GLU A 544 -4.43 -65.42 0.98
C GLU A 544 -3.17 -66.31 1.03
N LYS A 545 -2.01 -65.76 1.43
CA LYS A 545 -0.76 -66.52 1.54
C LYS A 545 -0.69 -67.40 2.80
N TYR A 546 -1.44 -67.05 3.85
CA TYR A 546 -1.40 -67.74 5.15
C TYR A 546 -2.69 -68.52 5.51
N ASN A 547 -3.62 -68.62 4.56
CA ASN A 547 -4.81 -69.49 4.56
C ASN A 547 -5.61 -69.48 5.88
N LYS A 548 -6.02 -68.28 6.31
CA LYS A 548 -7.13 -68.04 7.25
C LYS A 548 -7.84 -66.74 6.93
#